data_AF-A0AAV5FH32-F1
#
_entry.id   AF-A0AAV5FH32-F1
#
_cell.length_a   1.000
_cell.length_b   1.000
_cell.length_c   1.000
_cell.angle_alpha   90.00
_cell.angle_beta   90.00
_cell.angle_gamma   90.00
#
_symmetry.space_group_name_H-M   'P 1'
#
loop_
_entity.id
_entity.type
_entity.pdbx_description
1 polymer ?
#
loop_
_entity_poly.entity_id
_entity_poly.type
_entity_poly.pdbx_seq_one_letter_code
_entity_poly.pdbx_strand_id
1 'polypeptide(L)'
;MTKNSLNHLKTALCLLPPLLLAVFFYLHFETQVSIFSPICRCATSQPVDADVVDRLRASSTFLPLKTRAGASAGRLLCLAAPSRRDGTKNSYALAWRDALPHGATLLPGLAFVSETAYDHVNIWHGLSSLVPFASWHERGGCRARPARWALFHHGEVRTATSAWLATLAEATTGVKVAIETFVERPGPVCFEEAVVFRANVAGMNNERLLRAADFMRCKARAHCRIIAGNPADSSALRVTLLFRRGGRAFKDEAAVERVFRKECARVGVAGCVLTAAHANGNMTFCDQVRLLSGTDVLVSAHGAQMTNLLFMDRNSSVMELYPMGWKERAGGGQYVFRWMAGWAGMRHEGVVVGRHARRRPVPGLPRHIQLLEEQADRAR
;
A
#
# COMPACT_ATOMS: atom_id res chain seq x y z
N MET A 1 -54.98 -29.14 11.64
CA MET A 1 -54.20 -28.01 12.21
C MET A 1 -55.02 -27.38 13.33
N THR A 2 -54.49 -27.32 14.54
CA THR A 2 -55.16 -26.75 15.72
C THR A 2 -55.27 -25.23 15.60
N LYS A 3 -56.35 -24.63 16.11
CA LYS A 3 -56.60 -23.17 16.10
C LYS A 3 -55.39 -22.32 16.56
N ASN A 4 -54.55 -22.85 17.46
CA ASN A 4 -53.32 -22.21 17.90
C ASN A 4 -52.26 -22.07 16.80
N SER A 5 -52.12 -23.05 15.90
CA SER A 5 -51.14 -23.00 14.82
C SER A 5 -51.48 -21.94 13.77
N LEU A 6 -52.76 -21.68 13.54
CA LEU A 6 -53.22 -20.66 12.59
C LEU A 6 -53.00 -19.24 13.13
N ASN A 7 -53.14 -19.04 14.44
CA ASN A 7 -52.89 -17.74 15.08
C ASN A 7 -51.41 -17.41 15.10
N HIS A 8 -50.52 -18.37 15.38
CA HIS A 8 -49.07 -18.14 15.28
C HIS A 8 -48.61 -17.82 13.86
N LEU A 9 -49.22 -18.45 12.85
CA LEU A 9 -48.92 -18.16 11.45
C LEU A 9 -49.35 -16.73 11.07
N LYS A 10 -50.53 -16.29 11.52
CA LYS A 10 -51.03 -14.92 11.29
C LYS A 10 -50.17 -13.86 11.98
N THR A 11 -49.74 -14.10 13.21
CA THR A 11 -48.85 -13.17 13.93
C THR A 11 -47.48 -13.09 13.28
N ALA A 12 -46.91 -14.21 12.82
CA ALA A 12 -45.66 -14.22 12.07
C ALA A 12 -45.78 -13.48 10.72
N LEU A 13 -46.90 -13.63 10.02
CA LEU A 13 -47.16 -12.93 8.76
C LEU A 13 -47.35 -11.41 8.96
N CYS A 14 -47.90 -10.99 10.10
CA CYS A 14 -48.08 -9.57 10.44
C CYS A 14 -46.76 -8.88 10.85
N LEU A 15 -45.80 -9.64 11.40
CA LEU A 15 -44.50 -9.10 11.84
C LEU A 15 -43.43 -9.12 10.74
N LEU A 16 -43.64 -9.89 9.68
CA LEU A 16 -42.74 -9.96 8.52
C LEU A 16 -42.56 -8.61 7.80
N PRO A 17 -43.62 -7.86 7.46
CA PRO A 17 -43.48 -6.55 6.82
C PRO A 17 -42.67 -5.51 7.62
N PRO A 18 -42.94 -5.27 8.93
CA PRO A 18 -42.15 -4.32 9.70
C PRO A 18 -40.71 -4.79 9.94
N LEU A 19 -40.45 -6.10 10.04
CA LEU A 19 -39.09 -6.65 10.14
C LEU A 19 -38.30 -6.42 8.84
N LEU A 20 -38.92 -6.69 7.69
CA LEU A 20 -38.31 -6.44 6.38
C LEU A 20 -38.06 -4.94 6.16
N LEU A 21 -38.97 -4.08 6.61
CA LEU A 21 -38.81 -2.63 6.58
C LEU A 21 -37.63 -2.19 7.47
N ALA A 22 -37.51 -2.73 8.68
CA ALA A 22 -36.40 -2.43 9.59
C ALA A 22 -35.05 -2.92 9.04
N VAL A 23 -35.01 -4.09 8.41
CA VAL A 23 -33.81 -4.60 7.72
C VAL A 23 -33.47 -3.72 6.52
N PHE A 24 -34.47 -3.30 5.73
CA PHE A 24 -34.27 -2.38 4.62
C PHE A 24 -33.70 -1.03 5.10
N PHE A 25 -34.28 -0.43 6.14
CA PHE A 25 -33.77 0.81 6.72
C PHE A 25 -32.39 0.64 7.37
N TYR A 26 -32.11 -0.48 8.01
CA TYR A 26 -30.79 -0.78 8.58
C TYR A 26 -29.73 -0.92 7.47
N LEU A 27 -30.04 -1.65 6.40
CA LEU A 27 -29.15 -1.79 5.23
C LEU A 27 -29.01 -0.47 4.47
N HIS A 28 -30.09 0.30 4.34
CA HIS A 28 -30.05 1.62 3.73
C HIS A 28 -29.25 2.61 4.59
N PHE A 29 -29.38 2.55 5.91
CA PHE A 29 -28.62 3.39 6.84
C PHE A 29 -27.13 2.99 6.88
N GLU A 30 -26.82 1.70 6.92
CA GLU A 30 -25.44 1.17 6.79
C GLU A 30 -24.78 1.58 5.47
N THR A 31 -25.52 1.55 4.36
CA THR A 31 -25.02 1.99 3.05
C THR A 31 -24.86 3.50 3.00
N GLN A 32 -25.86 4.28 3.46
CA GLN A 32 -25.78 5.75 3.52
C GLN A 32 -24.63 6.22 4.43
N VAL A 33 -24.46 5.67 5.65
CA VAL A 33 -23.36 6.03 6.56
C VAL A 33 -21.98 5.65 5.98
N SER A 34 -21.91 4.55 5.21
CA SER A 34 -20.66 4.18 4.49
C SER A 34 -20.37 5.11 3.31
N ILE A 35 -21.41 5.63 2.65
CA ILE A 35 -21.32 6.63 1.56
C ILE A 35 -21.00 8.04 2.11
N PHE A 36 -21.43 8.35 3.34
CA PHE A 36 -21.26 9.67 3.97
C PHE A 36 -20.00 9.83 4.81
N SER A 37 -19.19 8.79 5.04
CA SER A 37 -17.87 9.01 5.63
C SER A 37 -17.03 9.81 4.63
N PRO A 38 -16.69 11.09 4.89
CA PRO A 38 -15.87 11.87 3.97
C PRO A 38 -14.50 11.21 3.77
N ILE A 39 -14.08 10.39 4.74
CA ILE A 39 -12.84 9.60 4.71
C ILE A 39 -12.93 8.45 3.71
N CYS A 40 -14.08 7.98 3.25
CA CYS A 40 -14.16 6.87 2.28
C CYS A 40 -14.56 7.27 0.87
N ARG A 41 -14.80 8.57 0.60
CA ARG A 41 -15.18 9.11 -0.72
C ARG A 41 -14.05 9.11 -1.76
N CYS A 42 -13.52 7.93 -2.07
CA CYS A 42 -12.73 7.68 -3.26
C CYS A 42 -13.56 6.73 -4.10
N ALA A 43 -14.11 7.21 -5.21
CA ALA A 43 -14.93 6.40 -6.08
C ALA A 43 -14.12 5.19 -6.58
N THR A 44 -14.35 4.02 -5.99
CA THR A 44 -13.94 2.76 -6.57
C THR A 44 -15.14 2.23 -7.37
N SER A 45 -14.86 1.76 -8.58
CA SER A 45 -15.78 0.91 -9.34
C SER A 45 -16.37 -0.15 -8.39
N GLN A 46 -17.67 -0.38 -8.50
CA GLN A 46 -18.47 -1.23 -7.60
C GLN A 46 -17.80 -2.55 -7.23
N PRO A 47 -18.07 -3.09 -6.03
CA PRO A 47 -17.53 -4.37 -5.61
C PRO A 47 -18.03 -5.48 -6.54
N VAL A 48 -17.11 -6.12 -7.27
CA VAL A 48 -17.34 -7.45 -7.83
C VAL A 48 -17.27 -8.42 -6.65
N ASP A 49 -18.29 -9.26 -6.52
CA ASP A 49 -18.45 -10.20 -5.42
C ASP A 49 -17.19 -11.05 -5.26
N ALA A 50 -16.57 -10.97 -4.08
CA ALA A 50 -15.31 -11.63 -3.81
C ALA A 50 -15.55 -13.12 -3.60
N ASP A 51 -15.05 -13.91 -4.57
CA ASP A 51 -15.06 -15.36 -4.64
C ASP A 51 -14.69 -16.03 -3.28
N VAL A 52 -15.38 -17.11 -2.95
CA VAL A 52 -15.22 -17.89 -1.72
C VAL A 52 -13.81 -18.48 -1.62
N VAL A 53 -13.18 -18.79 -2.76
CA VAL A 53 -11.78 -19.26 -2.83
C VAL A 53 -10.79 -18.15 -2.41
N ASP A 54 -11.14 -16.89 -2.66
CA ASP A 54 -10.36 -15.70 -2.32
C ASP A 54 -10.47 -15.34 -0.81
N ARG A 55 -11.54 -15.81 -0.15
CA ARG A 55 -11.67 -15.83 1.32
C ARG A 55 -10.89 -16.99 1.92
N LEU A 56 -10.90 -18.16 1.28
CA LEU A 56 -10.19 -19.37 1.73
C LEU A 56 -8.66 -19.25 1.63
N ARG A 57 -8.12 -18.66 0.54
CA ARG A 57 -6.69 -18.29 0.43
C ARG A 57 -6.29 -17.18 1.41
N ALA A 58 -7.18 -16.21 1.62
CA ALA A 58 -7.01 -15.18 2.64
C ALA A 58 -7.21 -15.70 4.08
N SER A 59 -7.41 -17.00 4.28
CA SER A 59 -7.37 -17.65 5.60
C SER A 59 -6.18 -18.61 5.78
N SER A 60 -5.50 -19.02 4.71
CA SER A 60 -4.33 -19.91 4.77
C SER A 60 -2.97 -19.17 4.71
N THR A 61 -2.94 -17.90 4.30
CA THR A 61 -1.74 -17.03 4.34
C THR A 61 -1.94 -15.71 5.07
N PHE A 62 -3.18 -15.45 5.47
CA PHE A 62 -3.62 -14.25 6.16
C PHE A 62 -4.43 -14.72 7.37
N LEU A 63 -3.79 -14.82 8.52
CA LEU A 63 -4.51 -14.52 9.75
C LEU A 63 -4.20 -13.05 10.03
N PRO A 64 -4.99 -12.09 9.48
CA PRO A 64 -5.19 -10.92 10.28
C PRO A 64 -5.77 -11.48 11.58
N LEU A 65 -5.08 -11.29 12.70
CA LEU A 65 -5.77 -11.28 13.97
C LEU A 65 -6.69 -10.06 13.93
N LYS A 66 -7.71 -10.09 13.08
CA LYS A 66 -8.88 -9.27 13.23
C LYS A 66 -9.55 -9.91 14.43
N THR A 67 -9.61 -9.19 15.53
CA THR A 67 -10.52 -9.52 16.63
C THR A 67 -11.98 -9.28 16.17
N ARG A 68 -12.40 -9.90 15.07
CA ARG A 68 -13.78 -10.33 14.90
C ARG A 68 -13.82 -11.75 15.42
N ALA A 69 -14.88 -12.10 16.15
CA ALA A 69 -15.05 -13.30 16.99
C ALA A 69 -14.56 -14.66 16.44
N GLY A 70 -14.25 -14.81 15.14
CA GLY A 70 -13.79 -16.07 14.53
C GLY A 70 -12.29 -16.39 14.61
N ALA A 71 -11.37 -15.44 14.37
CA ALA A 71 -9.94 -15.77 14.19
C ALA A 71 -9.15 -15.89 15.51
N SER A 72 -9.46 -15.02 16.48
CA SER A 72 -8.88 -15.10 17.84
C SER A 72 -9.80 -15.83 18.82
N ALA A 73 -10.98 -16.29 18.39
CA ALA A 73 -12.02 -16.84 19.26
C ALA A 73 -12.37 -15.91 20.45
N GLY A 74 -12.32 -14.59 20.26
CA GLY A 74 -12.59 -13.60 21.31
C GLY A 74 -11.39 -13.22 22.19
N ARG A 75 -10.21 -13.82 21.94
CA ARG A 75 -8.97 -13.48 22.66
C ARG A 75 -8.31 -12.20 22.11
N LEU A 76 -7.60 -11.50 22.98
CA LEU A 76 -6.84 -10.29 22.72
C LEU A 76 -5.38 -10.64 22.36
N LEU A 77 -4.77 -9.84 21.49
CA LEU A 77 -3.34 -9.93 21.20
C LEU A 77 -2.55 -9.23 22.31
N CYS A 78 -1.68 -9.97 23.00
CA CYS A 78 -0.75 -9.46 24.00
C CYS A 78 0.69 -9.58 23.50
N LEU A 79 1.46 -8.50 23.61
CA LEU A 79 2.85 -8.40 23.20
C LEU A 79 3.74 -8.06 24.40
N ALA A 80 4.78 -8.85 24.64
CA ALA A 80 5.87 -8.48 25.54
C ALA A 80 7.09 -8.17 24.68
N ALA A 81 7.44 -6.90 24.58
CA ALA A 81 8.43 -6.43 23.60
C ALA A 81 9.55 -5.58 24.23
N PRO A 82 10.36 -6.15 25.15
CA PRO A 82 11.40 -5.40 25.87
C PRO A 82 12.59 -5.00 24.99
N SER A 83 12.75 -5.60 23.82
CA SER A 83 13.96 -5.45 22.99
C SER A 83 13.70 -4.75 21.66
N ARG A 84 14.60 -3.81 21.32
CA ARG A 84 14.63 -3.07 20.05
C ARG A 84 15.72 -3.51 19.09
N ARG A 85 16.57 -4.45 19.54
CA ARG A 85 17.82 -4.85 18.86
C ARG A 85 17.98 -6.36 18.77
N ASP A 86 17.04 -7.10 19.35
CA ASP A 86 17.04 -8.55 19.40
C ASP A 86 15.58 -9.02 19.49
N GLY A 87 15.01 -9.35 18.34
CA GLY A 87 13.61 -9.75 18.23
C GLY A 87 13.30 -11.07 18.94
N THR A 88 14.32 -11.91 19.24
CA THR A 88 14.12 -13.18 19.93
C THR A 88 13.71 -13.00 21.40
N LYS A 89 13.97 -11.82 21.96
CA LYS A 89 13.56 -11.41 23.31
C LYS A 89 12.15 -10.85 23.37
N ASN A 90 11.49 -10.69 22.22
CA ASN A 90 10.11 -10.25 22.14
C ASN A 90 9.19 -11.46 21.95
N SER A 91 8.02 -11.44 22.57
CA SER A 91 7.05 -12.52 22.52
C SER A 91 5.63 -12.01 22.38
N TYR A 92 4.74 -12.87 21.92
CA TYR A 92 3.33 -12.58 21.78
C TYR A 92 2.48 -13.79 22.19
N ALA A 93 1.28 -13.50 22.68
CA ALA A 93 0.30 -14.51 23.04
C ALA A 93 -1.12 -13.99 22.77
N LEU A 94 -2.08 -14.92 22.75
CA LEU A 94 -3.50 -14.59 22.81
C LEU A 94 -4.01 -14.85 24.23
N ALA A 95 -4.71 -13.89 24.81
CA ALA A 95 -5.27 -14.00 26.16
C ALA A 95 -6.76 -13.63 26.18
N TRP A 96 -7.53 -14.22 27.09
CA TRP A 96 -8.91 -13.79 27.32
C TRP A 96 -8.92 -12.44 28.06
N ARG A 97 -9.96 -11.64 27.83
CA ARG A 97 -10.07 -10.29 28.43
C ARG A 97 -10.09 -10.33 29.97
N ASP A 98 -10.64 -11.40 30.55
CA ASP A 98 -10.74 -11.69 31.98
C ASP A 98 -9.55 -12.51 32.53
N ALA A 99 -8.64 -12.95 31.67
CA ALA A 99 -7.45 -13.73 32.03
C ALA A 99 -6.18 -13.17 31.37
N LEU A 100 -5.95 -11.86 31.52
CA LEU A 100 -4.76 -11.21 31.01
C LEU A 100 -3.50 -11.65 31.79
N PRO A 101 -2.31 -11.67 31.14
CA PRO A 101 -1.05 -11.93 31.84
C PRO A 101 -0.85 -10.98 33.02
N HIS A 102 -0.17 -11.46 34.06
CA HIS A 102 0.13 -10.62 35.22
C HIS A 102 0.91 -9.35 34.83
N GLY A 103 0.49 -8.20 35.35
CA GLY A 103 1.09 -6.90 35.05
C GLY A 103 0.81 -6.41 33.62
N ALA A 104 -0.10 -7.05 32.87
CA ALA A 104 -0.43 -6.61 31.54
C ALA A 104 -1.19 -5.28 31.54
N THR A 105 -0.87 -4.44 30.56
CA THR A 105 -1.64 -3.22 30.27
C THR A 105 -2.58 -3.46 29.10
N LEU A 106 -3.88 -3.28 29.31
CA LEU A 106 -4.87 -3.29 28.24
C LEU A 106 -4.96 -1.91 27.57
N LEU A 107 -4.73 -1.84 26.27
CA LEU A 107 -4.83 -0.61 25.48
C LEU A 107 -6.14 -0.58 24.68
N PRO A 108 -6.99 0.44 24.88
CA PRO A 108 -8.31 0.51 24.26
C PRO A 108 -8.25 0.90 22.77
N GLY A 109 -9.22 0.46 21.98
CA GLY A 109 -9.30 0.77 20.54
C GLY A 109 -8.28 0.04 19.66
N LEU A 110 -8.40 0.25 18.34
CA LEU A 110 -7.69 -0.52 17.32
C LEU A 110 -6.18 -0.25 17.26
N ALA A 111 -5.39 -1.31 17.31
CA ALA A 111 -3.98 -1.33 16.97
C ALA A 111 -3.75 -1.90 15.56
N PHE A 112 -3.07 -1.15 14.71
CA PHE A 112 -2.43 -1.70 13.52
C PHE A 112 -1.08 -2.30 13.93
N VAL A 113 -0.87 -3.58 13.65
CA VAL A 113 0.38 -4.27 13.97
C VAL A 113 1.03 -4.73 12.67
N SER A 114 2.26 -4.27 12.43
CA SER A 114 3.04 -4.68 11.27
C SER A 114 4.31 -5.38 11.72
N GLU A 115 4.51 -6.60 11.25
CA GLU A 115 5.80 -7.31 11.30
C GLU A 115 6.28 -7.54 9.88
N THR A 116 7.54 -7.22 9.60
CA THR A 116 8.08 -7.25 8.24
C THR A 116 9.57 -7.55 8.26
N ALA A 117 10.06 -8.14 7.17
CA ALA A 117 11.48 -8.32 6.92
C ALA A 117 12.18 -7.04 6.39
N TYR A 118 11.43 -5.93 6.31
CA TYR A 118 11.95 -4.65 5.83
C TYR A 118 11.76 -3.56 6.89
N ASP A 119 12.64 -2.56 6.90
CA ASP A 119 12.53 -1.44 7.84
C ASP A 119 11.35 -0.49 7.51
N HIS A 120 10.95 0.35 8.48
CA HIS A 120 9.83 1.30 8.29
C HIS A 120 10.28 2.71 7.88
N VAL A 121 11.57 2.91 7.57
CA VAL A 121 12.15 4.21 7.22
C VAL A 121 12.27 4.36 5.71
N ASN A 122 12.66 3.30 5.01
CA ASN A 122 12.67 3.27 3.56
C ASN A 122 11.21 3.27 3.04
N ILE A 123 10.95 4.15 2.08
CA ILE A 123 9.59 4.40 1.58
C ILE A 123 9.00 3.15 0.92
N TRP A 124 9.76 2.44 0.09
CA TRP A 124 9.28 1.18 -0.50
C TRP A 124 8.96 0.17 0.60
N HIS A 125 9.85 0.06 1.58
CA HIS A 125 9.79 -0.94 2.64
C HIS A 125 8.50 -0.78 3.44
N GLY A 126 8.26 0.42 3.99
CA GLY A 126 7.03 0.67 4.72
C GLY A 126 5.78 0.73 3.84
N LEU A 127 5.88 1.10 2.56
CA LEU A 127 4.73 1.05 1.65
C LEU A 127 4.26 -0.40 1.43
N SER A 128 5.18 -1.36 1.34
CA SER A 128 4.84 -2.78 1.24
C SER A 128 4.05 -3.29 2.46
N SER A 129 4.24 -2.66 3.62
CA SER A 129 3.48 -2.94 4.85
C SER A 129 2.18 -2.12 4.95
N LEU A 130 2.12 -0.93 4.33
CA LEU A 130 0.95 -0.06 4.35
C LEU A 130 -0.13 -0.46 3.33
N VAL A 131 0.26 -0.96 2.15
CA VAL A 131 -0.68 -1.40 1.08
C VAL A 131 -1.73 -2.41 1.58
N PRO A 132 -1.37 -3.49 2.30
CA PRO A 132 -2.34 -4.44 2.86
C PRO A 132 -3.32 -3.79 3.83
N PHE A 133 -2.83 -2.85 4.65
CA PHE A 133 -3.65 -2.12 5.61
C PHE A 133 -4.63 -1.19 4.92
N ALA A 134 -4.17 -0.42 3.93
CA ALA A 134 -5.03 0.43 3.12
C ALA A 134 -6.14 -0.39 2.44
N SER A 135 -5.77 -1.55 1.90
CA SER A 135 -6.72 -2.51 1.31
C SER A 135 -7.75 -3.01 2.34
N TRP A 136 -7.34 -3.33 3.56
CA TRP A 136 -8.24 -3.77 4.63
C TRP A 136 -9.16 -2.64 5.12
N HIS A 137 -8.61 -1.43 5.25
CA HIS A 137 -9.33 -0.25 5.72
C HIS A 137 -10.42 0.18 4.73
N GLU A 138 -10.08 0.20 3.44
CA GLU A 138 -11.01 0.50 2.34
C GLU A 138 -12.17 -0.51 2.31
N ARG A 139 -11.88 -1.82 2.29
CA ARG A 139 -12.92 -2.87 2.33
C ARG A 139 -13.75 -2.86 3.61
N GLY A 140 -13.22 -2.27 4.68
CA GLY A 140 -13.94 -2.03 5.93
C GLY A 140 -14.84 -0.80 5.91
N GLY A 141 -14.99 -0.13 4.77
CA GLY A 141 -15.74 1.12 4.63
C GLY A 141 -15.11 2.29 5.41
N CYS A 142 -13.79 2.26 5.63
CA CYS A 142 -13.04 3.24 6.39
C CYS A 142 -13.55 3.50 7.82
N ARG A 143 -14.36 2.58 8.38
CA ARG A 143 -14.97 2.74 9.71
C ARG A 143 -13.93 2.66 10.81
N ALA A 144 -12.98 1.74 10.65
CA ALA A 144 -11.98 1.42 11.65
C ALA A 144 -10.83 2.42 11.60
N ARG A 145 -10.64 3.19 12.68
CA ARG A 145 -9.57 4.17 12.81
C ARG A 145 -8.52 3.67 13.81
N PRO A 146 -7.26 3.46 13.40
CA PRO A 146 -6.24 2.97 14.31
C PRO A 146 -5.94 4.02 15.37
N ALA A 147 -6.04 3.63 16.64
CA ALA A 147 -5.58 4.44 17.77
C ALA A 147 -4.05 4.42 17.89
N ARG A 148 -3.41 3.36 17.38
CA ARG A 148 -1.96 3.17 17.45
C ARG A 148 -1.42 2.21 16.39
N TRP A 149 -0.12 2.30 16.19
CA TRP A 149 0.68 1.51 15.26
C TRP A 149 1.80 0.82 16.04
N ALA A 150 1.75 -0.51 16.12
CA ALA A 150 2.82 -1.31 16.68
C ALA A 150 3.66 -1.85 15.51
N LEU A 151 4.89 -1.34 15.39
CA LEU A 151 5.76 -1.62 14.25
C LEU A 151 6.90 -2.53 14.68
N PHE A 152 7.11 -3.58 13.92
CA PHE A 152 8.18 -4.54 14.12
C PHE A 152 8.93 -4.75 12.81
N HIS A 153 10.23 -4.98 12.91
CA HIS A 153 11.07 -5.41 11.80
C HIS A 153 12.05 -6.47 12.29
N HIS A 154 11.92 -7.69 11.76
CA HIS A 154 12.55 -8.91 12.28
C HIS A 154 12.23 -9.16 13.76
N GLY A 155 10.98 -8.93 14.15
CA GLY A 155 10.52 -9.07 15.54
C GLY A 155 11.03 -7.98 16.50
N GLU A 156 11.87 -7.04 16.05
CA GLU A 156 12.35 -5.92 16.87
C GLU A 156 11.39 -4.73 16.81
N VAL A 157 11.10 -4.14 17.97
CA VAL A 157 10.24 -2.95 18.08
C VAL A 157 10.84 -1.77 17.34
N ARG A 158 10.01 -1.08 16.55
CA ARG A 158 10.34 0.17 15.88
C ARG A 158 9.51 1.31 16.44
N THR A 159 10.20 2.39 16.78
CA THR A 159 9.62 3.58 17.41
C THR A 159 9.29 4.68 16.43
N ALA A 160 9.66 4.50 15.17
CA ALA A 160 9.52 5.51 14.13
C ALA A 160 9.22 4.83 12.78
N THR A 161 8.51 5.57 11.94
CA THR A 161 8.46 5.37 10.50
C THR A 161 8.94 6.66 9.82
N SER A 162 9.17 6.64 8.51
CA SER A 162 9.48 7.89 7.82
C SER A 162 8.31 8.88 7.86
N ALA A 163 8.62 10.18 7.90
CA ALA A 163 7.60 11.22 7.86
C ALA A 163 6.71 11.13 6.61
N TRP A 164 7.27 10.68 5.48
CA TRP A 164 6.52 10.45 4.25
C TRP A 164 5.46 9.35 4.42
N LEU A 165 5.84 8.21 5.01
CA LEU A 165 4.91 7.10 5.27
C LEU A 165 3.87 7.46 6.32
N ALA A 166 4.27 8.18 7.38
CA ALA A 166 3.34 8.68 8.39
C ALA A 166 2.28 9.61 7.77
N THR A 167 2.69 10.51 6.88
CA THR A 167 1.77 11.43 6.18
C THR A 167 0.83 10.66 5.25
N LEU A 168 1.32 9.67 4.51
CA LEU A 168 0.48 8.83 3.65
C LEU A 168 -0.53 8.01 4.47
N ALA A 169 -0.10 7.41 5.57
CA ALA A 169 -0.97 6.65 6.47
C ALA A 169 -2.04 7.54 7.12
N GLU A 170 -1.68 8.76 7.51
CA GLU A 170 -2.63 9.77 8.01
C GLU A 170 -3.62 10.19 6.92
N ALA A 171 -3.16 10.49 5.71
CA ALA A 171 -4.05 10.79 4.58
C ALA A 171 -5.02 9.62 4.30
N THR A 172 -4.52 8.38 4.38
CA THR A 172 -5.27 7.15 4.09
C THR A 172 -6.35 6.87 5.14
N THR A 173 -6.07 7.11 6.42
CA THR A 173 -6.96 6.76 7.54
C THR A 173 -7.72 7.93 8.14
N GLY A 174 -7.28 9.16 7.84
CA GLY A 174 -7.73 10.39 8.50
C GLY A 174 -7.30 10.52 9.96
N VAL A 175 -6.32 9.74 10.42
CA VAL A 175 -5.81 9.78 11.80
C VAL A 175 -4.29 9.85 11.80
N LYS A 176 -3.75 10.78 12.60
CA LYS A 176 -2.31 10.92 12.79
C LYS A 176 -1.71 9.62 13.35
N VAL A 177 -0.61 9.17 12.75
CA VAL A 177 0.08 7.95 13.18
C VAL A 177 0.67 8.14 14.58
N ALA A 178 0.22 7.31 15.52
CA ALA A 178 0.78 7.20 16.86
C ALA A 178 1.49 5.84 17.01
N ILE A 179 2.81 5.84 17.14
CA ILE A 179 3.60 4.60 17.22
C ILE A 179 3.70 4.15 18.67
N GLU A 180 3.33 2.90 18.94
CA GLU A 180 3.51 2.27 20.24
C GLU A 180 4.99 1.89 20.42
N THR A 181 5.61 2.43 21.47
CA THR A 181 7.06 2.30 21.69
C THR A 181 7.43 1.29 22.76
N PHE A 182 6.45 0.81 23.53
CA PHE A 182 6.57 -0.17 24.60
C PHE A 182 7.53 0.20 25.76
N VAL A 183 8.12 1.41 25.80
CA VAL A 183 9.18 1.78 26.79
C VAL A 183 8.65 1.86 28.20
N GLU A 184 7.49 2.47 28.38
CA GLU A 184 6.98 2.84 29.70
C GLU A 184 6.20 1.69 30.35
N ARG A 185 6.37 0.46 29.85
CA ARG A 185 5.51 -0.68 30.17
C ARG A 185 6.36 -1.91 30.52
N PRO A 186 6.62 -2.17 31.81
CA PRO A 186 7.42 -3.32 32.24
C PRO A 186 6.73 -4.67 32.00
N GLY A 187 5.40 -4.68 31.84
CA GLY A 187 4.60 -5.88 31.56
C GLY A 187 4.09 -5.97 30.11
N PRO A 188 3.44 -7.09 29.74
CA PRO A 188 2.86 -7.28 28.41
C PRO A 188 1.81 -6.21 28.07
N VAL A 189 1.72 -5.84 26.80
CA VAL A 189 0.73 -4.91 26.28
C VAL A 189 -0.32 -5.69 25.51
N CYS A 190 -1.55 -5.66 25.96
CA CYS A 190 -2.68 -6.30 25.30
C CYS A 190 -3.52 -5.26 24.57
N PHE A 191 -3.89 -5.52 23.31
CA PHE A 191 -4.75 -4.62 22.54
C PHE A 191 -6.20 -5.07 22.61
N GLU A 192 -7.12 -4.14 22.90
CA GLU A 192 -8.56 -4.39 22.84
C GLU A 192 -8.99 -4.84 21.44
N GLU A 193 -8.45 -4.19 20.41
CA GLU A 193 -8.61 -4.59 19.03
C GLU A 193 -7.25 -4.55 18.33
N ALA A 194 -6.99 -5.54 17.49
CA ALA A 194 -5.81 -5.57 16.64
C ALA A 194 -6.18 -5.92 15.20
N VAL A 195 -5.33 -5.50 14.27
CA VAL A 195 -5.22 -6.07 12.94
C VAL A 195 -3.73 -6.25 12.63
N VAL A 196 -3.35 -7.48 12.26
CA VAL A 196 -1.94 -7.88 12.14
C VAL A 196 -1.59 -8.19 10.69
N PHE A 197 -0.48 -7.65 10.21
CA PHE A 197 0.08 -7.94 8.89
C PHE A 197 1.54 -8.38 9.03
N ARG A 198 1.86 -9.57 8.50
CA ARG A 198 3.20 -10.20 8.64
C ARG A 198 3.91 -10.49 7.32
N ALA A 199 3.18 -10.43 6.20
CA ALA A 199 3.65 -10.88 4.90
C ALA A 199 3.74 -9.75 3.87
N ASN A 200 3.67 -8.49 4.31
CA ASN A 200 3.56 -7.33 3.42
C ASN A 200 2.45 -7.57 2.37
N VAL A 201 2.76 -7.35 1.10
CA VAL A 201 1.85 -7.57 -0.04
C VAL A 201 1.70 -9.03 -0.47
N ALA A 202 2.42 -9.97 0.14
CA ALA A 202 2.36 -11.38 -0.28
C ALA A 202 0.94 -11.94 -0.09
N GLY A 203 0.46 -12.66 -1.11
CA GLY A 203 -0.90 -13.22 -1.14
C GLY A 203 -2.00 -12.22 -1.53
N MET A 204 -1.68 -10.95 -1.76
CA MET A 204 -2.61 -10.03 -2.42
C MET A 204 -2.63 -10.29 -3.93
N ASN A 205 -3.83 -10.47 -4.50
CA ASN A 205 -4.00 -10.52 -5.95
C ASN A 205 -3.84 -9.11 -6.57
N ASN A 206 -3.64 -9.05 -7.89
CA ASN A 206 -3.42 -7.79 -8.61
C ASN A 206 -4.56 -6.79 -8.42
N GLU A 207 -5.80 -7.27 -8.38
CA GLU A 207 -6.98 -6.42 -8.21
C GLU A 207 -6.99 -5.74 -6.82
N ARG A 208 -6.64 -6.48 -5.76
CA ARG A 208 -6.51 -5.94 -4.40
C ARG A 208 -5.37 -4.93 -4.27
N LEU A 209 -4.25 -5.18 -4.94
CA LEU A 209 -3.11 -4.25 -4.98
C LEU A 209 -3.51 -2.95 -5.69
N LEU A 210 -4.16 -3.08 -6.85
CA LEU A 210 -4.63 -1.95 -7.66
C LEU A 210 -5.64 -1.08 -6.90
N ARG A 211 -6.65 -1.69 -6.28
CA ARG A 211 -7.62 -0.94 -5.45
C ARG A 211 -6.96 -0.23 -4.27
N ALA A 212 -6.02 -0.88 -3.59
CA ALA A 212 -5.31 -0.27 -2.48
C ALA A 212 -4.44 0.93 -2.94
N ALA A 213 -3.74 0.79 -4.06
CA ALA A 213 -2.94 1.86 -4.64
C ALA A 213 -3.80 3.07 -5.04
N ASP A 214 -4.92 2.83 -5.72
CA ASP A 214 -5.90 3.86 -6.08
C ASP A 214 -6.49 4.56 -4.86
N PHE A 215 -6.85 3.79 -3.85
CA PHE A 215 -7.39 4.33 -2.60
C PHE A 215 -6.39 5.27 -1.95
N MET A 216 -5.15 4.82 -1.73
CA MET A 216 -4.08 5.65 -1.17
C MET A 216 -3.79 6.90 -2.04
N ARG A 217 -3.76 6.75 -3.36
CA ARG A 217 -3.56 7.86 -4.30
C ARG A 217 -4.65 8.91 -4.17
N CYS A 218 -5.91 8.49 -4.18
CA CYS A 218 -7.05 9.39 -4.02
C CYS A 218 -7.02 10.10 -2.66
N LYS A 219 -6.69 9.37 -1.58
CA LYS A 219 -6.56 9.94 -0.23
C LYS A 219 -5.44 10.97 -0.14
N ALA A 220 -4.28 10.68 -0.72
CA ALA A 220 -3.17 11.62 -0.78
C ALA A 220 -3.53 12.90 -1.55
N ARG A 221 -4.22 12.78 -2.69
CA ARG A 221 -4.72 13.93 -3.47
C ARG A 221 -5.71 14.77 -2.68
N ALA A 222 -6.67 14.14 -2.01
CA ALA A 222 -7.64 14.82 -1.16
C ALA A 222 -6.96 15.55 0.01
N HIS A 223 -6.04 14.88 0.71
CA HIS A 223 -5.25 15.47 1.80
C HIS A 223 -4.47 16.71 1.33
N CYS A 224 -3.90 16.64 0.13
CA CYS A 224 -3.13 17.73 -0.48
C CYS A 224 -3.97 18.74 -1.27
N ARG A 225 -5.30 18.65 -1.23
CA ARG A 225 -6.24 19.53 -1.95
C ARG A 225 -5.94 19.64 -3.45
N ILE A 226 -5.49 18.53 -4.03
CA ILE A 226 -5.29 18.42 -5.48
C ILE A 226 -6.67 18.25 -6.09
N ILE A 227 -7.18 19.32 -6.68
CA ILE A 227 -8.34 19.27 -7.56
C ILE A 227 -7.90 18.43 -8.76
N ALA A 228 -8.62 17.35 -9.06
CA ALA A 228 -8.39 16.62 -10.30
C ALA A 228 -8.45 17.65 -11.44
N GLY A 229 -7.31 17.93 -12.06
CA GLY A 229 -7.30 18.69 -13.30
C GLY A 229 -8.22 17.94 -14.26
N ASN A 230 -9.06 18.66 -15.00
CA ASN A 230 -9.85 18.04 -16.05
C ASN A 230 -8.89 17.19 -16.91
N PRO A 231 -9.17 15.90 -17.14
CA PRO A 231 -8.40 15.09 -18.08
C PRO A 231 -8.40 15.66 -19.52
N ALA A 232 -9.12 16.77 -19.74
CA ALA A 232 -9.29 17.47 -21.00
C ALA A 232 -8.47 18.76 -21.18
N ASP A 233 -7.74 19.28 -20.17
CA ASP A 233 -7.15 20.63 -20.29
C ASP A 233 -5.75 20.69 -20.93
N SER A 234 -5.17 19.55 -21.29
CA SER A 234 -3.94 19.50 -22.08
C SER A 234 -3.92 18.23 -22.91
N SER A 235 -4.11 18.35 -24.22
CA SER A 235 -3.76 17.28 -25.16
C SER A 235 -2.27 16.93 -25.10
N ALA A 236 -1.43 17.78 -24.51
CA ALA A 236 0.01 17.58 -24.45
C ALA A 236 0.43 16.53 -23.43
N LEU A 237 1.37 15.68 -23.86
CA LEU A 237 2.02 14.66 -23.04
C LEU A 237 2.87 15.30 -21.93
N ARG A 238 2.60 15.01 -20.66
CA ARG A 238 3.34 15.57 -19.52
C ARG A 238 4.44 14.62 -19.08
N VAL A 239 5.68 15.00 -19.34
CA VAL A 239 6.87 14.21 -19.02
C VAL A 239 7.60 14.83 -17.84
N THR A 240 7.90 14.04 -16.81
CA THR A 240 8.66 14.49 -15.64
C THR A 240 10.00 13.76 -15.57
N LEU A 241 11.10 14.51 -15.62
CA LEU A 241 12.43 14.05 -15.25
C LEU A 241 12.60 14.26 -13.75
N LEU A 242 12.56 13.17 -12.99
CA LEU A 242 12.76 13.23 -11.54
C LEU A 242 14.20 12.85 -11.22
N PHE A 243 15.01 13.87 -10.95
CA PHE A 243 16.39 13.75 -10.56
C PHE A 243 16.54 13.41 -9.07
N ARG A 244 17.64 12.77 -8.74
CA ARG A 244 17.97 12.33 -7.39
C ARG A 244 19.38 12.77 -7.03
N ARG A 245 19.63 12.95 -5.74
CA ARG A 245 20.97 13.21 -5.20
C ARG A 245 21.62 11.94 -4.65
N GLY A 246 22.93 11.97 -4.51
CA GLY A 246 23.73 10.88 -3.93
C GLY A 246 23.94 9.72 -4.90
N GLY A 247 23.99 8.50 -4.36
CA GLY A 247 24.26 7.31 -5.17
C GLY A 247 23.23 7.14 -6.30
N ARG A 248 23.73 6.82 -7.51
CA ARG A 248 22.93 6.63 -8.73
C ARG A 248 22.30 7.90 -9.31
N ALA A 249 22.71 9.09 -8.86
CA ALA A 249 22.39 10.35 -9.52
C ALA A 249 22.97 10.40 -10.95
N PHE A 250 22.33 11.17 -11.82
CA PHE A 250 22.92 11.49 -13.12
C PHE A 250 24.10 12.44 -12.90
N LYS A 251 25.21 12.18 -13.58
CA LYS A 251 26.41 13.04 -13.49
C LYS A 251 26.22 14.36 -14.25
N ASP A 252 25.46 14.33 -15.34
CA ASP A 252 25.14 15.48 -16.17
C ASP A 252 23.62 15.54 -16.38
N GLU A 253 22.92 16.07 -15.37
CA GLU A 253 21.46 16.26 -15.40
C GLU A 253 21.03 17.17 -16.56
N ALA A 254 21.84 18.20 -16.87
CA ALA A 254 21.57 19.13 -17.97
C ALA A 254 21.63 18.44 -19.33
N ALA A 255 22.55 17.50 -19.54
CA ALA A 255 22.59 16.69 -20.77
C ALA A 255 21.36 15.79 -20.89
N VAL A 256 20.95 15.13 -19.80
CA VAL A 256 19.74 14.30 -19.79
C VAL A 256 18.52 15.17 -20.14
N GLU A 257 18.38 16.32 -19.51
CA GLU A 257 17.29 17.26 -19.78
C GLU A 257 17.30 17.74 -21.24
N ARG A 258 18.47 18.08 -21.81
CA ARG A 258 18.59 18.45 -23.23
C ARG A 258 18.11 17.33 -24.17
N VAL A 259 18.46 16.08 -23.88
CA VAL A 259 18.01 14.92 -24.69
C VAL A 259 16.50 14.79 -24.64
N PHE A 260 15.90 14.76 -23.45
CA PHE A 260 14.46 14.61 -23.32
C PHE A 260 13.69 15.83 -23.84
N ARG A 261 14.24 17.04 -23.73
CA ARG A 261 13.65 18.25 -24.35
C ARG A 261 13.60 18.12 -25.87
N LYS A 262 14.67 17.62 -26.48
CA LYS A 262 14.73 17.37 -27.93
C LYS A 262 13.73 16.31 -28.37
N GLU A 263 13.59 15.21 -27.62
CA GLU A 263 12.60 14.17 -27.95
C GLU A 263 11.16 14.64 -27.72
N CYS A 264 10.91 15.39 -26.63
CA CYS A 264 9.61 15.99 -26.33
C CYS A 264 9.17 16.95 -27.46
N ALA A 265 10.09 17.75 -28.01
CA ALA A 265 9.81 18.63 -29.16
C ALA A 265 9.46 17.89 -30.46
N ARG A 266 9.71 16.58 -30.55
CA ARG A 266 9.33 15.75 -31.72
C ARG A 266 7.94 15.13 -31.59
N VAL A 267 7.34 15.15 -30.39
CA VAL A 267 5.97 14.66 -30.18
C VAL A 267 5.03 15.62 -30.91
N GLY A 268 4.22 15.08 -31.83
CA GLY A 268 3.42 15.83 -32.81
C GLY A 268 2.28 16.70 -32.24
N VAL A 269 1.14 16.75 -32.94
CA VAL A 269 0.04 17.74 -32.77
C VAL A 269 -0.48 17.92 -31.34
N ALA A 270 -0.38 16.90 -30.49
CA ALA A 270 -0.73 16.96 -29.07
C ALA A 270 0.19 17.90 -28.25
N GLY A 271 1.46 18.05 -28.64
CA GLY A 271 2.49 18.72 -27.85
C GLY A 271 3.05 17.85 -26.73
N CYS A 272 4.14 18.29 -26.12
CA CYS A 272 4.74 17.65 -24.96
C CYS A 272 5.31 18.72 -24.01
N VAL A 273 5.07 18.55 -22.72
CA VAL A 273 5.53 19.44 -21.65
C VAL A 273 6.53 18.67 -20.79
N LEU A 274 7.77 19.14 -20.76
CA LEU A 274 8.84 18.55 -19.95
C LEU A 274 9.03 19.33 -18.65
N THR A 275 8.91 18.65 -17.51
CA THR A 275 9.24 19.18 -16.19
C THR A 275 10.47 18.47 -15.64
N ALA A 276 11.48 19.22 -15.19
CA ALA A 276 12.62 18.69 -14.45
C ALA A 276 12.46 19.04 -12.96
N ALA A 277 12.61 18.05 -12.08
CA ALA A 277 12.46 18.21 -10.64
C ALA A 277 13.44 17.33 -9.87
N HIS A 278 13.70 17.65 -8.59
CA HIS A 278 14.55 16.83 -7.71
C HIS A 278 13.72 16.21 -6.58
N ALA A 279 13.82 14.89 -6.39
CA ALA A 279 13.14 14.14 -5.33
C ALA A 279 13.73 14.35 -3.91
N ASN A 280 14.42 15.48 -3.67
CA ASN A 280 15.13 15.74 -2.43
C ASN A 280 14.25 16.43 -1.36
N GLY A 281 14.85 16.72 -0.20
CA GLY A 281 14.16 17.26 0.98
C GLY A 281 13.51 18.64 0.82
N ASN A 282 13.65 19.30 -0.34
CA ASN A 282 12.96 20.56 -0.60
C ASN A 282 11.51 20.34 -1.08
N MET A 283 11.16 19.14 -1.57
CA MET A 283 9.78 18.82 -1.92
C MET A 283 9.03 18.28 -0.71
N THR A 284 7.96 18.97 -0.29
CA THR A 284 7.03 18.45 0.70
C THR A 284 6.30 17.21 0.16
N PHE A 285 5.62 16.47 1.05
CA PHE A 285 4.75 15.37 0.63
C PHE A 285 3.73 15.83 -0.43
N CYS A 286 3.08 16.98 -0.22
CA CYS A 286 2.08 17.49 -1.14
C CYS A 286 2.66 18.05 -2.45
N ASP A 287 3.89 18.55 -2.45
CA ASP A 287 4.58 18.90 -3.70
C ASP A 287 4.80 17.65 -4.57
N GLN A 288 5.15 16.52 -3.95
CA GLN A 288 5.31 15.24 -4.66
C GLN A 288 3.97 14.73 -5.20
N VAL A 289 2.91 14.81 -4.40
CA VAL A 289 1.55 14.43 -4.86
C VAL A 289 1.14 15.31 -6.04
N ARG A 290 1.36 16.63 -5.96
CA ARG A 290 1.02 17.58 -7.03
C ARG A 290 1.79 17.26 -8.31
N LEU A 291 3.12 17.17 -8.23
CA LEU A 291 3.97 16.88 -9.39
C LEU A 291 3.55 15.59 -10.10
N LEU A 292 3.40 14.51 -9.33
CA LEU A 292 3.17 13.19 -9.91
C LEU A 292 1.72 12.96 -10.34
N SER A 293 0.75 13.62 -9.72
CA SER A 293 -0.62 13.68 -10.27
C SER A 293 -0.68 14.40 -11.62
N GLY A 294 0.30 15.26 -11.90
CA GLY A 294 0.46 15.99 -13.15
C GLY A 294 1.33 15.29 -14.20
N THR A 295 1.71 14.03 -14.00
CA THR A 295 2.74 13.34 -14.79
C THR A 295 2.16 12.13 -15.53
N ASP A 296 2.32 12.09 -16.86
CA ASP A 296 1.93 10.95 -17.70
C ASP A 296 3.10 9.98 -17.92
N VAL A 297 4.32 10.52 -18.02
CA VAL A 297 5.56 9.74 -18.16
C VAL A 297 6.56 10.20 -17.11
N LEU A 298 6.92 9.33 -16.18
CA LEU A 298 7.96 9.57 -15.19
C LEU A 298 9.27 8.96 -15.66
N VAL A 299 10.32 9.75 -15.73
CA VAL A 299 11.66 9.31 -16.08
C VAL A 299 12.58 9.55 -14.88
N SER A 300 13.24 8.51 -14.38
CA SER A 300 14.17 8.65 -13.26
C SER A 300 15.20 7.52 -13.22
N ALA A 301 16.32 7.79 -12.56
CA ALA A 301 17.27 6.75 -12.21
C ALA A 301 16.70 5.79 -11.16
N HIS A 302 17.04 4.50 -11.27
CA HIS A 302 16.64 3.46 -10.33
C HIS A 302 16.97 3.85 -8.87
N GLY A 303 15.98 3.70 -7.98
CA GLY A 303 16.18 3.58 -6.53
C GLY A 303 15.07 4.22 -5.69
N ALA A 304 15.06 3.91 -4.39
CA ALA A 304 13.91 4.03 -3.47
C ALA A 304 13.12 5.36 -3.48
N GLN A 305 13.73 6.48 -3.90
CA GLN A 305 13.05 7.78 -4.01
C GLN A 305 11.96 7.82 -5.10
N MET A 306 11.99 6.91 -6.09
CA MET A 306 10.97 6.83 -7.14
C MET A 306 9.67 6.12 -6.67
N THR A 307 9.58 5.71 -5.39
CA THR A 307 8.39 5.04 -4.85
C THR A 307 7.16 5.97 -4.79
N ASN A 308 7.40 7.28 -4.83
CA ASN A 308 6.34 8.29 -4.94
C ASN A 308 5.53 8.19 -6.25
N LEU A 309 5.98 7.42 -7.25
CA LEU A 309 5.20 7.07 -8.46
C LEU A 309 3.76 6.60 -8.15
N LEU A 310 3.51 6.11 -6.93
CA LEU A 310 2.16 5.78 -6.44
C LEU A 310 1.12 6.86 -6.76
N PHE A 311 1.53 8.13 -6.78
CA PHE A 311 0.65 9.27 -6.99
C PHE A 311 0.30 9.57 -8.46
N MET A 312 0.97 8.93 -9.42
CA MET A 312 0.68 9.04 -10.85
C MET A 312 -0.64 8.36 -11.20
N ASP A 313 -1.31 8.81 -12.26
CA ASP A 313 -2.55 8.18 -12.72
C ASP A 313 -2.32 6.77 -13.27
N ARG A 314 -3.38 5.96 -13.26
CA ARG A 314 -3.39 4.68 -13.99
C ARG A 314 -3.02 4.91 -15.45
N ASN A 315 -2.46 3.89 -16.09
CA ASN A 315 -2.00 3.92 -17.48
C ASN A 315 -0.87 4.91 -17.79
N SER A 316 -0.38 5.65 -16.79
CA SER A 316 0.89 6.38 -16.90
C SER A 316 2.05 5.42 -17.11
N SER A 317 3.18 5.93 -17.59
CA SER A 317 4.35 5.14 -17.90
C SER A 317 5.56 5.55 -17.06
N VAL A 318 6.34 4.58 -16.60
CA VAL A 318 7.57 4.80 -15.82
C VAL A 318 8.75 4.33 -16.66
N MET A 319 9.60 5.27 -17.05
CA MET A 319 10.88 5.01 -17.71
C MET A 319 11.99 4.97 -16.67
N GLU A 320 12.50 3.77 -16.43
CA GLU A 320 13.53 3.54 -15.42
C GLU A 320 14.92 3.42 -16.03
N LEU A 321 15.83 4.26 -15.54
CA LEU A 321 17.22 4.32 -15.99
C LEU A 321 18.13 3.63 -14.97
N TYR A 322 18.83 2.57 -15.40
CA TYR A 322 19.74 1.82 -14.53
C TYR A 322 21.18 2.32 -14.73
N PRO A 323 21.88 2.71 -13.65
CA PRO A 323 23.31 2.93 -13.75
C PRO A 323 24.01 1.62 -14.09
N MET A 324 25.09 1.72 -14.87
CA MET A 324 25.86 0.57 -15.34
C MET A 324 26.31 -0.33 -14.17
N GLY A 325 26.13 -1.64 -14.32
CA GLY A 325 26.56 -2.62 -13.31
C GLY A 325 25.69 -2.69 -12.04
N TRP A 326 24.60 -1.90 -11.96
CA TRP A 326 23.66 -1.96 -10.84
C TRP A 326 22.58 -3.00 -11.05
N LYS A 327 22.05 -3.13 -12.28
CA LYS A 327 21.00 -4.11 -12.61
C LYS A 327 21.42 -5.52 -12.22
N GLU A 328 22.68 -5.87 -12.49
CA GLU A 328 23.28 -7.18 -12.23
C GLU A 328 23.58 -7.42 -10.74
N ARG A 329 23.66 -6.36 -9.92
CA ARG A 329 24.03 -6.44 -8.49
C ARG A 329 22.88 -6.21 -7.52
N ALA A 330 21.73 -5.74 -7.99
CA ALA A 330 20.63 -5.26 -7.15
C ALA A 330 19.70 -6.36 -6.60
N GLY A 331 19.94 -7.64 -6.92
CA GLY A 331 19.10 -8.76 -6.48
C GLY A 331 17.62 -8.54 -6.80
N GLY A 332 16.72 -8.86 -5.86
CA GLY A 332 15.29 -8.59 -6.01
C GLY A 332 14.93 -7.10 -6.09
N GLY A 333 15.79 -6.22 -5.56
CA GLY A 333 15.58 -4.77 -5.57
C GLY A 333 15.45 -4.17 -6.97
N GLN A 334 16.01 -4.83 -8.00
CA GLN A 334 15.91 -4.37 -9.39
C GLN A 334 14.47 -4.33 -9.92
N TYR A 335 13.55 -5.12 -9.35
CA TYR A 335 12.17 -5.25 -9.82
C TYR A 335 11.18 -4.36 -9.08
N VAL A 336 11.64 -3.62 -8.08
CA VAL A 336 10.80 -2.77 -7.21
C VAL A 336 9.86 -1.87 -8.01
N PHE A 337 10.36 -1.18 -9.04
CA PHE A 337 9.55 -0.24 -9.81
C PHE A 337 8.63 -0.90 -10.81
N ARG A 338 9.02 -2.07 -11.33
CA ARG A 338 8.13 -2.93 -12.10
C ARG A 338 6.96 -3.42 -11.25
N TRP A 339 7.22 -3.86 -10.01
CA TRP A 339 6.18 -4.27 -9.07
C TRP A 339 5.27 -3.11 -8.71
N MET A 340 5.85 -1.97 -8.32
CA MET A 340 5.10 -0.75 -7.97
C MET A 340 4.22 -0.25 -9.13
N ALA A 341 4.74 -0.24 -10.36
CA ALA A 341 3.94 0.09 -11.54
C ALA A 341 2.79 -0.89 -11.74
N GLY A 342 3.05 -2.20 -11.58
CA GLY A 342 2.01 -3.23 -11.61
C GLY A 342 0.95 -3.06 -10.52
N TRP A 343 1.35 -2.74 -9.28
CA TRP A 343 0.44 -2.47 -8.17
C TRP A 343 -0.43 -1.24 -8.43
N ALA A 344 0.08 -0.25 -9.15
CA ALA A 344 -0.58 1.03 -9.38
C ALA A 344 -1.29 1.14 -10.74
N GLY A 345 -1.28 0.07 -11.55
CA GLY A 345 -1.92 0.04 -12.87
C GLY A 345 -1.21 0.89 -13.92
N MET A 346 0.13 0.95 -13.87
CA MET A 346 0.98 1.70 -14.78
C MET A 346 1.82 0.77 -15.67
N ARG A 347 2.35 1.34 -16.75
CA ARG A 347 3.34 0.66 -17.62
C ARG A 347 4.74 0.91 -17.09
N HIS A 348 5.54 -0.15 -16.98
CA HIS A 348 6.96 -0.05 -16.66
C HIS A 348 7.77 -0.29 -17.93
N GLU A 349 8.39 0.77 -18.43
CA GLU A 349 9.28 0.76 -19.59
C GLU A 349 10.72 0.84 -19.06
N GLY A 350 11.25 -0.28 -18.60
CA GLY A 350 12.65 -0.36 -18.22
C GLY A 350 13.55 -0.32 -19.47
N VAL A 351 14.71 0.37 -19.35
CA VAL A 351 15.97 0.17 -20.10
C VAL A 351 16.46 1.40 -20.89
N VAL A 352 17.49 2.04 -20.33
CA VAL A 352 18.70 2.42 -21.08
C VAL A 352 19.91 2.03 -20.24
N VAL A 353 20.63 0.97 -20.63
CA VAL A 353 22.01 0.73 -20.20
C VAL A 353 22.89 1.42 -21.24
N GLY A 354 23.79 2.31 -20.81
CA GLY A 354 24.67 3.03 -21.73
C GLY A 354 25.34 2.08 -22.72
N ARG A 355 25.30 2.41 -24.02
CA ARG A 355 25.88 1.60 -25.11
C ARG A 355 27.38 1.43 -24.88
N HIS A 356 27.77 0.35 -24.19
CA HIS A 356 29.03 -0.40 -24.28
C HIS A 356 28.97 -1.65 -23.37
N ALA A 357 27.80 -2.29 -23.24
CA ALA A 357 27.68 -3.58 -22.59
C ALA A 357 28.24 -4.67 -23.53
N ARG A 358 29.57 -4.86 -23.54
CA ARG A 358 30.15 -6.08 -24.11
C ARG A 358 29.55 -7.25 -23.34
N ARG A 359 28.86 -8.14 -24.07
CA ARG A 359 28.41 -9.45 -23.63
C ARG A 359 29.54 -10.15 -22.88
N ARG A 360 29.44 -10.23 -21.54
CA ARG A 360 30.19 -11.19 -20.76
C ARG A 360 29.17 -12.07 -20.03
N PRO A 361 29.29 -13.41 -20.11
CA PRO A 361 28.47 -14.29 -19.30
C PRO A 361 28.67 -13.96 -17.81
N VAL A 362 27.57 -13.97 -17.06
CA VAL A 362 27.60 -13.83 -15.60
C VAL A 362 28.23 -15.11 -15.01
N PRO A 363 29.37 -15.04 -14.31
CA PRO A 363 29.95 -16.21 -13.67
C PRO A 363 29.03 -16.71 -12.54
N GLY A 364 28.65 -17.99 -12.58
CA GLY A 364 27.90 -18.66 -11.50
C GLY A 364 26.40 -18.82 -11.68
N LEU A 365 25.80 -18.42 -12.82
CA LEU A 365 24.40 -18.73 -13.09
C LEU A 365 24.20 -20.19 -13.53
N PRO A 366 23.20 -20.92 -13.00
CA PRO A 366 22.85 -22.25 -13.48
C PRO A 366 22.48 -22.25 -14.97
N ARG A 367 23.03 -23.21 -15.72
CA ARG A 367 22.93 -23.31 -17.20
C ARG A 367 21.49 -23.31 -17.74
N HIS A 368 20.51 -23.76 -16.95
CA HIS A 368 19.09 -23.77 -17.35
C HIS A 368 18.47 -22.36 -17.39
N ILE A 369 18.95 -21.41 -16.58
CA ILE A 369 18.47 -20.01 -16.60
C ILE A 369 19.08 -19.27 -17.79
N GLN A 370 20.35 -19.54 -18.11
CA GLN A 370 21.01 -18.99 -19.31
C GLN A 370 20.30 -19.44 -20.60
N LEU A 371 19.82 -20.69 -20.64
CA LEU A 371 19.08 -21.23 -21.79
C LEU A 371 17.69 -20.59 -21.95
N LEU A 372 17.02 -20.21 -20.85
CA LEU A 372 15.73 -19.51 -20.92
C LEU A 372 15.87 -18.07 -21.41
N GLU A 373 16.98 -17.39 -21.09
CA GLU A 373 17.29 -16.06 -21.65
C GLU A 373 17.59 -16.14 -23.15
N GLU A 374 18.36 -17.14 -23.60
CA GLU A 374 18.64 -17.34 -25.02
C GLU A 374 17.40 -17.73 -25.86
N GLN A 375 16.43 -18.43 -25.27
CA GLN A 375 15.17 -18.79 -25.93
C GLN A 375 14.20 -17.61 -26.01
N ALA A 376 14.17 -16.75 -24.98
CA ALA A 376 13.32 -15.56 -24.97
C ALA A 376 13.79 -14.45 -25.93
N ASP A 377 15.09 -14.41 -26.25
CA ASP A 377 15.66 -13.47 -27.23
C ASP A 377 15.54 -13.94 -28.68
N ARG A 378 15.42 -15.26 -28.94
CA ARG A 378 15.18 -15.79 -30.29
C ARG A 378 13.70 -15.72 -30.73
N ALA A 379 12.81 -15.43 -29.79
CA ALA A 379 11.37 -15.31 -30.02
C ALA A 379 10.90 -13.86 -30.23
N ARG A 380 11.82 -12.91 -30.44
CA ARG A 380 11.52 -11.49 -30.75
C ARG A 380 12.04 -11.09 -32.11
#